data_AF-Q822C9-F1
#
_entry.id   AF-Q822C9-F1
#
_cell.length_a   1.000
_cell.length_b   1.000
_cell.length_c   1.000
_cell.angle_alpha   90.00
_cell.angle_beta   90.00
_cell.angle_gamma   90.00
#
_symmetry.space_group_name_H-M   'P 1'
#
loop_
_entity.id
_entity.type
_entity.pdbx_description
1 polymer ?
#
loop_
_entity_poly.entity_id
_entity_poly.type
_entity_poly.pdbx_seq_one_letter_code
_entity_poly.pdbx_strand_id
1 'polypeptide(L)' 'MSGNECDDGTGTFDEDVSAYVLVTCGHASSDGKMKVEMTYEGDPAVISYLLTKAQDSLEES' A
#
# COMPACT_ATOMS: atom_id res chain seq x y z
N MET A 1 -18.11 -18.36 14.39
CA MET A 1 -17.73 -17.58 13.21
C MET A 1 -16.91 -16.42 13.73
N SER A 2 -15.59 -16.55 13.71
CA SER A 2 -14.68 -15.55 14.30
C SER A 2 -14.58 -14.41 13.30
N GLY A 3 -15.13 -13.25 13.66
CA GLY A 3 -14.96 -12.03 12.90
C GLY A 3 -13.47 -11.71 12.84
N ASN A 4 -12.96 -11.60 11.63
CA ASN A 4 -11.71 -10.96 11.32
C ASN A 4 -11.92 -9.46 11.52
N GLU A 5 -11.68 -8.99 12.74
CA GLU A 5 -11.55 -7.58 13.05
C GLU A 5 -10.28 -7.09 12.33
N CYS A 6 -10.46 -6.51 11.15
CA CYS A 6 -9.45 -5.64 10.58
C CYS A 6 -9.41 -4.41 11.49
N ASP A 7 -8.40 -4.34 12.35
CA ASP A 7 -8.08 -3.13 13.10
C ASP A 7 -7.75 -2.04 12.07
N ASP A 8 -8.75 -1.22 11.75
CA ASP A 8 -8.62 -0.02 10.92
C ASP A 8 -7.98 1.05 11.81
N GLY A 9 -6.72 0.79 12.17
CA GLY A 9 -5.88 1.76 12.84
C GLY A 9 -5.68 2.94 11.90
N THR A 10 -6.64 3.85 11.87
CA THR A 10 -6.48 5.22 11.37
C THR A 10 -5.58 5.96 12.36
N GLY A 11 -4.35 5.47 12.53
CA GLY A 11 -3.29 6.20 13.18
C GLY A 11 -3.01 7.40 12.29
N THR A 12 -3.33 8.59 12.80
CA THR A 12 -2.77 9.84 12.29
C THR A 12 -1.29 9.62 12.09
N PHE A 13 -0.82 9.68 10.83
CA PHE A 13 0.59 9.61 10.51
C PHE A 13 1.32 10.65 11.38
N ASP A 14 2.20 10.19 12.26
CA ASP A 14 3.01 11.07 13.11
C ASP A 14 3.76 12.10 12.26
N GLU A 15 4.06 13.26 12.84
CA GLU A 15 4.71 14.41 12.17
C GLU A 15 6.12 14.07 11.60
N ASP A 16 6.63 12.85 11.83
CA ASP A 16 7.93 12.34 11.41
C ASP A 16 7.92 11.44 10.15
N VAL A 17 6.79 11.29 9.45
CA VAL A 17 6.74 10.48 8.21
C VAL A 17 7.31 11.27 7.03
N SER A 18 8.50 10.89 6.57
CA SER A 18 9.17 11.54 5.42
C SER A 18 8.54 11.21 4.06
N ALA A 19 7.93 10.03 3.93
CA ALA A 19 7.13 9.64 2.78
C ALA A 19 6.29 8.39 3.10
N TYR A 20 5.17 8.22 2.41
CA TYR A 20 4.38 6.99 2.46
C TYR A 20 3.91 6.56 1.08
N VAL A 21 3.66 5.26 0.98
CA VAL A 21 2.96 4.63 -0.13
C VAL A 21 1.83 3.80 0.48
N LEU A 22 0.59 4.16 0.16
CA LEU A 22 -0.61 3.46 0.59
C LEU A 22 -1.14 2.65 -0.58
N VAL A 23 -1.26 1.34 -0.38
CA VAL A 23 -1.87 0.42 -1.33
C VAL A 23 -3.16 -0.12 -0.71
N THR A 24 -4.28 0.16 -1.35
CA THR A 24 -5.59 -0.33 -0.93
C THR A 24 -6.13 -1.33 -1.94
N CYS A 25 -6.55 -2.49 -1.44
CA CYS A 25 -7.16 -3.54 -2.24
C CYS A 25 -8.65 -3.61 -1.94
N GLY A 26 -9.48 -3.44 -2.97
CA GLY A 26 -10.90 -3.74 -2.91
C GLY A 26 -11.15 -5.25 -2.80
N HIS A 27 -12.41 -5.62 -2.61
CA HIS A 27 -12.81 -7.02 -2.52
C HIS A 27 -12.45 -7.79 -3.80
N ALA A 28 -12.05 -9.06 -3.65
CA ALA A 28 -11.82 -9.94 -4.78
C ALA A 28 -13.15 -10.21 -5.50
N SER A 29 -13.18 -10.02 -6.81
CA SER A 29 -14.29 -10.42 -7.67
C SER A 29 -14.27 -11.92 -7.92
N SER A 30 -15.39 -12.46 -8.40
CA SER A 30 -15.56 -13.89 -8.67
C SER A 30 -14.61 -14.46 -9.73
N ASP A 31 -14.02 -13.60 -10.57
CA ASP A 31 -12.97 -13.96 -11.54
C ASP A 31 -11.55 -13.83 -10.98
N GLY A 32 -11.42 -13.63 -9.66
CA GLY A 32 -10.14 -13.54 -8.96
C GLY A 32 -9.39 -12.22 -9.12
N LYS A 33 -10.03 -11.20 -9.72
CA LYS A 33 -9.43 -9.87 -9.84
C LYS A 33 -9.69 -9.04 -8.58
N MET A 34 -8.82 -8.08 -8.30
CA MET A 34 -9.00 -7.10 -7.24
C MET A 34 -8.78 -5.71 -7.81
N LYS A 35 -9.61 -4.75 -7.37
CA LYS A 35 -9.35 -3.34 -7.64
C LYS A 35 -8.23 -2.90 -6.71
N VAL A 36 -7.10 -2.48 -7.26
CA VAL A 36 -5.98 -1.94 -6.49
C VAL A 36 -5.91 -0.44 -6.74
N GLU A 37 -5.87 0.33 -5.66
CA GLU A 37 -5.63 1.77 -5.71
C GLU A 37 -4.35 2.08 -4.93
N MET A 38 -3.57 3.03 -5.45
CA MET A 38 -2.28 3.39 -4.91
C MET A 38 -2.22 4.90 -4.74
N THR A 39 -1.90 5.34 -3.53
CA THR A 39 -1.72 6.76 -3.17
C THR A 39 -0.36 6.92 -2.52
N TYR A 40 0.32 8.03 -2.80
CA TYR A 40 1.64 8.31 -2.27
C TYR A 40 1.75 9.79 -1.91
N GLU A 41 2.52 10.09 -0.86
CA GLU A 41 2.82 11.45 -0.42
C GLU A 41 4.20 11.50 0.25
N GLY A 42 4.81 12.67 0.25
CA GLY A 42 6.15 12.92 0.79
C GLY A 42 7.19 13.21 -0.27
N ASP A 43 8.47 13.04 0.08
CA ASP A 43 9.58 13.39 -0.80
C ASP A 43 9.57 12.56 -2.12
N PRO A 44 9.58 13.20 -3.30
CA PRO A 44 9.53 12.50 -4.58
C PRO A 44 10.69 11.53 -4.84
N ALA A 45 11.89 11.82 -4.33
CA ALA A 45 13.04 10.94 -4.52
C ALA A 45 12.90 9.67 -3.67
N VAL A 46 12.41 9.82 -2.43
CA VAL A 46 12.11 8.67 -1.55
C VAL A 46 11.00 7.81 -2.14
N ILE A 47 9.90 8.41 -2.62
CA ILE A 47 8.80 7.69 -3.26
C ILE A 47 9.31 6.93 -4.50
N SER A 48 10.05 7.59 -5.38
CA SER A 48 10.61 6.96 -6.58
C SER A 48 11.52 5.79 -6.25
N TYR A 49 12.35 5.93 -5.20
CA TYR A 49 13.19 4.84 -4.71
C TYR A 49 12.36 3.64 -4.26
N LEU A 50 11.36 3.86 -3.40
CA LEU A 50 10.49 2.78 -2.88
C LEU A 50 9.77 2.03 -4.02
N LEU A 51 9.20 2.75 -4.98
CA LEU A 51 8.51 2.16 -6.13
C LEU A 51 9.43 1.33 -7.00
N THR A 52 10.62 1.87 -7.31
CA THR A 52 11.60 1.18 -8.17
C THR A 52 12.07 -0.11 -7.51
N LYS A 53 12.44 -0.05 -6.22
CA LYS A 53 12.90 -1.24 -5.48
C LYS A 53 11.80 -2.30 -5.36
N ALA A 54 10.54 -1.89 -5.18
CA ALA A 54 9.42 -2.81 -5.12
C ALA A 54 9.19 -3.51 -6.47
N GLN A 55 9.28 -2.78 -7.58
CA GLN A 55 9.18 -3.34 -8.93
C GLN A 55 10.29 -4.34 -9.20
N ASP A 56 11.56 -3.98 -8.93
CA ASP A 56 12.71 -4.89 -9.07
C ASP A 56 12.44 -6.23 -8.36
N SER A 57 11.91 -6.19 -7.14
CA SER A 57 11.65 -7.37 -6.33
C SER A 57 10.53 -8.27 -6.87
N LEU A 58 9.56 -7.71 -7.61
CA LEU A 58 8.47 -8.47 -8.20
C LEU A 58 8.88 -9.12 -9.53
N GLU A 59 9.77 -8.48 -10.27
CA GLU A 59 10.28 -8.98 -11.56
C GLU A 59 11.34 -10.07 -11.40
N GLU A 60 11.98 -10.17 -10.23
CA GLU A 60 12.94 -11.23 -9.90
C GLU A 60 12.27 -12.60 -9.58
N SER A 61 10.93 -12.70 -9.73
CA SER A 61 10.09 -13.86 -9.38
C SER A 61 9.67 -14.73 -10.57
#